data_AF-A0A520BEL4-F1
#
_entry.id   AF-A0A520BEL4-F1
#
_cell.length_a   1.000
_cell.length_b   1.000
_cell.length_c   1.000
_cell.angle_alpha   90.00
_cell.angle_beta   90.00
_cell.angle_gamma   90.00
#
_symmetry.space_group_name_H-M   'P 1'
#
loop_
_entity.id
_entity.type
_entity.pdbx_description
1 polymer ?
#
loop_
_entity_poly.entity_id
_entity_poly.type
_entity_poly.pdbx_seq_one_letter_code
_entity_poly.pdbx_strand_id
1 'polypeptide(L)' 'AAGVHVIPLPAEGVAATRYGARPGSVHLIRPDGVVAARWHRFDAEALQAALDRAQGRAA' A
#
# COMPACT_ATOMS: atom_id res chain seq x y z
N ALA A 1 3.96 9.30 -9.82
CA ALA A 1 4.64 8.02 -10.11
C ALA A 1 3.88 7.33 -11.26
N ALA A 2 4.44 7.31 -12.47
CA ALA A 2 3.83 6.51 -13.53
C ALA A 2 3.78 5.04 -13.08
N GLY A 3 2.61 4.40 -13.14
CA GLY A 3 2.45 2.97 -12.83
C GLY A 3 1.91 2.60 -11.44
N VAL A 4 1.42 3.55 -10.62
CA VAL A 4 0.70 3.22 -9.37
C VAL A 4 -0.80 3.40 -9.59
N HIS A 5 -1.57 2.32 -9.41
CA HIS A 5 -3.03 2.34 -9.42
C HIS A 5 -3.55 2.44 -7.99
N VAL A 6 -4.41 3.42 -7.74
CA VAL A 6 -5.05 3.60 -6.43
C VAL A 6 -6.46 3.05 -6.51
N ILE A 7 -6.77 2.07 -5.65
CA ILE A 7 -8.09 1.46 -5.54
C ILE A 7 -8.66 1.83 -4.17
N PRO A 8 -9.66 2.74 -4.09
CA PRO A 8 -10.34 3.01 -2.83
C PRO A 8 -11.22 1.81 -2.46
N LEU A 9 -11.13 1.39 -1.21
CA LEU A 9 -11.93 0.30 -0.64
C LEU A 9 -12.56 0.76 0.68
N PRO A 10 -13.74 0.24 1.03
CA PRO A 10 -14.29 0.44 2.37
C PRO A 10 -13.34 -0.11 3.44
N ALA A 11 -13.37 0.48 4.64
CA ALA A 11 -12.62 -0.02 5.80
C ALA A 11 -13.35 -1.20 6.48
N GLU A 12 -14.27 -1.83 5.76
CA GLU A 12 -15.16 -2.89 6.20
C GLU A 12 -15.16 -4.05 5.19
N GLY A 13 -15.72 -5.19 5.58
CA GLY A 13 -15.84 -6.36 4.72
C GLY A 13 -14.58 -7.22 4.64
N VAL A 14 -14.60 -8.22 3.75
CA VAL A 14 -13.60 -9.30 3.71
C VAL A 14 -12.18 -8.77 3.47
N ALA A 15 -12.01 -7.78 2.59
CA ALA A 15 -10.72 -7.17 2.32
C ALA A 15 -10.17 -6.47 3.57
N ALA A 16 -10.98 -5.64 4.23
CA ALA A 16 -10.56 -4.95 5.44
C ALA A 16 -10.17 -5.93 6.56
N THR A 17 -10.96 -6.99 6.78
CA THR A 17 -10.65 -8.03 7.76
C THR A 17 -9.34 -8.76 7.44
N ARG A 18 -9.15 -9.20 6.19
CA ARG A 18 -7.95 -9.97 5.79
C ARG A 18 -6.67 -9.16 5.86
N TYR A 19 -6.75 -7.88 5.52
CA TYR A 19 -5.58 -6.99 5.50
C TYR A 19 -5.40 -6.18 6.80
N GLY A 20 -6.28 -6.37 7.80
CA GLY A 20 -6.29 -5.59 9.04
C GLY A 20 -6.44 -4.09 8.77
N ALA A 21 -7.24 -3.73 7.77
CA ALA A 21 -7.46 -2.34 7.39
C ALA A 21 -8.41 -1.66 8.38
N ARG A 22 -8.15 -0.38 8.62
CA ARG A 22 -8.99 0.55 9.36
C ARG A 22 -9.08 1.86 8.57
N PRO A 23 -9.97 2.81 8.92
CA PRO A 23 -10.02 4.09 8.23
C PRO A 23 -8.62 4.75 8.14
N GLY A 24 -8.22 5.10 6.92
CA GLY A 24 -6.90 5.68 6.63
C GLY A 24 -5.77 4.67 6.37
N SER A 25 -6.01 3.36 6.52
CA SER A 25 -5.03 2.34 6.15
C SER A 25 -4.66 2.42 4.67
N VAL A 26 -3.39 2.16 4.38
CA VAL A 26 -2.83 2.10 3.02
C VAL A 26 -2.01 0.82 2.91
N HIS A 27 -2.23 0.06 1.84
CA HIS A 27 -1.47 -1.15 1.53
C HIS A 27 -0.86 -0.98 0.14
N LEU A 28 0.46 -1.11 0.05
CA LEU A 28 1.16 -1.16 -1.23
C LEU A 28 1.28 -2.62 -1.66
N ILE A 29 0.64 -2.97 -2.77
CA ILE A 29 0.59 -4.33 -3.30
C ILE A 29 1.29 -4.35 -4.66
N ARG A 30 2.19 -5.31 -4.84
CA ARG A 30 2.89 -5.55 -6.11
C ARG A 30 1.98 -6.24 -7.14
N PRO A 31 2.32 -6.20 -8.44
CA PRO A 31 1.54 -6.90 -9.48
C PRO A 31 1.41 -8.42 -9.28
N ASP A 32 2.33 -9.03 -8.54
CA ASP A 32 2.30 -10.46 -8.17
C ASP A 32 1.49 -10.76 -6.89
N GLY A 33 0.83 -9.76 -6.31
CA GLY A 33 -0.03 -9.90 -5.14
C GLY A 33 0.69 -9.81 -3.80
N VAL A 34 2.01 -9.60 -3.78
CA VAL A 34 2.76 -9.45 -2.53
C VAL A 34 2.52 -8.07 -1.91
N VAL A 35 2.24 -8.02 -0.61
CA VAL A 35 2.19 -6.77 0.16
C VAL A 35 3.62 -6.27 0.37
N ALA A 36 4.00 -5.21 -0.34
CA ALA A 36 5.31 -4.59 -0.22
C ALA A 36 5.44 -3.69 1.02
N ALA A 37 4.35 -3.03 1.41
CA ALA A 37 4.29 -2.21 2.63
C ALA A 37 2.84 -2.01 3.08
N ARG A 38 2.67 -1.68 4.37
CA ARG A 38 1.36 -1.39 4.97
C ARG A 38 1.48 -0.26 6.00
N TRP A 39 0.49 0.61 6.02
CA TRP A 39 0.37 1.72 6.95
C TRP A 39 -1.05 1.86 7.44
N HIS A 40 -1.21 2.49 8.60
CA HIS A 40 -2.52 2.79 9.18
C HIS A 40 -3.01 4.21 8.91
N ARG A 41 -2.14 5.05 8.36
CA ARG A 41 -2.42 6.40 7.87
C ARG A 41 -1.56 6.61 6.64
N PHE A 42 -2.04 7.44 5.71
CA PHE A 42 -1.23 7.86 4.57
C PHE A 42 -0.03 8.68 5.05
N ASP A 43 1.13 8.38 4.47
CA ASP A 43 2.38 9.10 4.64
C ASP A 43 3.10 9.10 3.29
N ALA A 44 3.27 10.27 2.69
CA ALA A 44 3.80 10.40 1.34
C ALA A 44 5.28 10.00 1.26
N GLU A 45 6.07 10.32 2.28
CA GLU A 45 7.50 10.02 2.31
C GLU A 45 7.70 8.51 2.50
N ALA A 46 6.97 7.91 3.44
CA ALA A 46 7.02 6.47 3.66
C ALA A 46 6.55 5.67 2.44
N LEU A 47 5.51 6.16 1.75
CA LEU A 47 5.04 5.53 0.50
C LEU A 47 6.11 5.59 -0.59
N GLN A 48 6.74 6.74 -0.80
CA GLN A 48 7.75 6.91 -1.82
C GLN A 48 8.98 6.02 -1.54
N ALA A 49 9.45 5.98 -0.30
CA ALA A 49 10.54 5.10 0.12
C ALA A 49 10.22 3.61 -0.12
N ALA A 50 8.98 3.19 0.18
CA ALA A 50 8.53 1.82 -0.09
C ALA A 50 8.44 1.50 -1.58
N LEU A 51 8.02 2.45 -2.41
CA LEU A 51 8.01 2.31 -3.87
C LEU A 51 9.43 2.16 -4.42
N ASP A 52 10.38 2.98 -3.97
CA ASP A 52 11.77 2.90 -4.43
C ASP A 52 12.41 1.58 -4.01
N ARG A 53 12.15 1.10 -2.79
CA ARG A 53 12.57 -0.23 -2.35
C ARG A 53 11.95 -1.34 -3.20
N ALA A 54 10.64 -1.30 -3.43
CA ALA A 54 9.92 -2.33 -4.20
C ALA A 54 10.37 -2.39 -5.67
N GLN A 55 10.88 -1.28 -6.21
CA GLN A 55 11.34 -1.16 -7.60
C GLN A 55 12.87 -1.30 -7.72
N GLY A 56 13.58 -1.61 -6.63
CA GLY A 56 15.04 -1.80 -6.63
C GLY A 56 15.84 -0.50 -6.85
N ARG A 57 15.25 0.66 -6.54
CA ARG A 57 15.88 1.98 -6.62
C ARG A 57 16.39 2.53 -5.30
N ALA A 58 16.07 1.88 -4.18
CA ALA A 58 16.66 2.22 -2.91
C ALA A 58 18.18 1.93 -2.96
N ALA A 59 18.99 2.92 -2.57
CA ALA A 59 20.45 2.80 -2.47
C ALA A 59 20.87 1.80 -1.39
#